data_AF-A0A2G6BXL1-F1
#
_entry.id   AF-A0A2G6BXL1-F1
#
_cell.length_a   1.000
_cell.length_b   1.000
_cell.length_c   1.000
_cell.angle_alpha   90.00
_cell.angle_beta   90.00
_cell.angle_gamma   90.00
#
_symmetry.space_group_name_H-M   'P 1'
#
loop_
_entity.id
_entity.type
_entity.pdbx_description
1 polymer ?
#
loop_
_entity_poly.entity_id
_entity_poly.type
_entity_poly.pdbx_seq_one_letter_code
_entity_poly.pdbx_strand_id
1 'polypeptide(L)' 'MIYYSYLSNIYSCRKIEQALKENIYFMYLSGNSAPNFRTINNFRGKTLKESIQNLFAETVKCYRKWDM' A
#
# COMPACT_ATOMS: atom_id res chain seq x y z
N MET A 1 -2.13 1.62 -3.63
CA MET A 1 -0.94 2.35 -3.11
C MET A 1 -0.32 1.74 -1.84
N ILE A 2 -0.99 1.70 -0.67
CA ILE A 2 -0.34 1.27 0.60
C ILE A 2 0.18 -0.17 0.53
N TYR A 3 -0.61 -1.09 -0.01
CA TYR A 3 -0.18 -2.47 -0.17
C TYR A 3 1.08 -2.58 -1.05
N TYR A 4 1.07 -1.87 -2.18
CA TYR A 4 2.24 -1.76 -3.06
C TYR A 4 3.45 -1.14 -2.37
N SER A 5 3.27 -0.16 -1.49
CA SER A 5 4.38 0.43 -0.75
C SER A 5 5.10 -0.61 0.13
N TYR A 6 4.36 -1.52 0.75
CA TYR A 6 4.95 -2.63 1.50
C TYR A 6 5.70 -3.62 0.61
N LEU A 7 5.16 -3.93 -0.58
CA LEU A 7 5.87 -4.75 -1.57
C LEU A 7 7.15 -4.05 -2.08
N SER A 8 7.16 -2.72 -2.16
CA SER A 8 8.33 -1.93 -2.53
C SER A 8 9.26 -1.59 -1.34
N ASN A 9 9.09 -2.24 -0.19
CA ASN A 9 9.91 -2.01 1.01
C ASN A 9 9.83 -0.57 1.59
N ILE A 10 8.73 0.15 1.32
CA ILE A 10 8.44 1.49 1.80
C ILE A 10 7.34 1.43 2.87
N TYR A 11 7.75 1.50 4.14
CA TYR A 11 6.85 1.44 5.29
C TYR A 11 6.57 2.80 5.94
N SER A 12 7.38 3.82 5.67
CA SER A 12 7.21 5.14 6.27
C SER A 12 6.15 5.93 5.52
N CYS A 13 5.12 6.43 6.22
CA CYS A 13 4.08 7.27 5.63
C CYS A 13 4.64 8.53 4.94
N ARG A 14 5.74 9.08 5.46
CA ARG A 14 6.44 10.23 4.85
C ARG A 14 7.16 9.85 3.55
N LYS A 15 7.78 8.66 3.50
CA LYS A 15 8.39 8.15 2.27
C LYS A 15 7.33 7.81 1.22
N ILE A 16 6.15 7.33 1.63
CA ILE A 16 5.01 7.10 0.73
C ILE A 16 4.48 8.42 0.16
N GLU A 17 4.33 9.45 0.99
CA GLU A 17 3.95 10.80 0.55
C GLU A 17 4.95 11.38 -0.46
N GLN A 18 6.24 11.16 -0.26
CA GLN A 18 7.28 11.55 -1.22
C GLN A 18 7.16 10.75 -2.53
N ALA A 19 7.02 9.42 -2.45
CA ALA A 19 6.87 8.55 -3.61
C ALA A 19 5.63 8.91 -4.45
N LEU A 20 4.54 9.38 -3.84
CA LEU A 20 3.37 9.88 -4.54
C LEU A 20 3.62 11.10 -5.42
N LYS A 21 4.70 11.84 -5.19
CA LYS A 21 5.09 13.02 -5.97
C LYS A 21 6.16 12.73 -7.01
N GLU A 22 7.01 11.75 -6.74
CA GLU A 22 8.23 11.49 -7.52
C GLU A 22 8.15 10.20 -8.36
N ASN A 23 7.27 9.26 -7.99
CA ASN A 23 7.22 7.94 -8.60
C ASN A 23 5.92 7.72 -9.38
N ILE A 24 6.05 7.53 -10.69
CA ILE A 24 4.91 7.34 -11.60
C ILE A 24 4.03 6.14 -11.25
N TYR A 25 4.61 5.07 -10.70
CA TYR A 25 3.84 3.90 -10.25
C TYR A 25 2.92 4.26 -9.09
N PHE A 26 3.41 5.07 -8.14
CA PHE A 26 2.61 5.53 -7.02
C PHE A 26 1.53 6.51 -7.47
N MET A 27 1.85 7.43 -8.39
CA MET A 27 0.89 8.36 -8.98
C MET A 27 -0.23 7.62 -9.71
N TYR A 28 0.11 6.63 -10.53
CA TYR A 28 -0.89 5.83 -11.24
C TYR A 28 -1.78 5.03 -10.26
N LEU A 29 -1.17 4.34 -9.29
CA LEU A 29 -1.87 3.53 -8.30
C LEU A 29 -2.72 4.35 -7.30
N SER A 30 -2.49 5.64 -7.18
CA SER A 30 -3.29 6.55 -6.36
C SER A 30 -4.32 7.34 -7.17
N GLY A 31 -4.41 7.13 -8.49
CA GLY A 31 -5.25 7.95 -9.37
C GLY A 31 -4.84 9.42 -9.35
N ASN A 32 -3.53 9.69 -9.32
CA ASN A 32 -2.89 11.00 -9.18
C ASN A 32 -3.25 11.77 -7.89
N SER A 33 -3.86 11.09 -6.90
CA SER A 33 -4.08 11.67 -5.59
C SER A 33 -2.79 11.60 -4.76
N ALA A 34 -2.40 12.72 -4.14
CA ALA A 34 -1.22 12.79 -3.28
C ALA A 34 -1.60 13.13 -1.82
N PRO A 35 -2.23 12.19 -1.09
CA PRO A 35 -2.57 12.42 0.31
C PRO A 35 -1.32 12.61 1.17
N ASN A 36 -1.39 13.52 2.14
CA ASN A 36 -0.26 13.77 3.04
C ASN A 36 -0.01 12.59 4.01
N PHE A 37 1.16 12.59 4.66
CA PHE A 37 1.56 11.50 5.57
C PHE A 37 0.54 11.26 6.72
N ARG A 38 -0.20 12.29 7.15
CA ARG A 38 -1.18 12.18 8.23
C ARG A 38 -2.44 11.46 7.75
N THR A 39 -2.93 11.78 6.56
CA THR A 39 -4.03 11.06 5.90
C THR A 39 -3.67 9.60 5.67
N ILE A 40 -2.47 9.34 5.18
CA ILE A 40 -1.93 7.99 4.99
C ILE A 40 -1.91 7.22 6.33
N ASN A 41 -1.40 7.84 7.39
CA ASN A 41 -1.33 7.22 8.72
C ASN A 41 -2.72 6.93 9.29
N ASN A 42 -3.67 7.86 9.15
CA ASN A 42 -5.05 7.68 9.61
C ASN A 42 -5.72 6.52 8.88
N PHE A 43 -5.57 6.43 7.56
CA PHE A 43 -6.10 5.32 6.76
C PHE A 43 -5.50 3.98 7.18
N ARG A 44 -4.19 3.95 7.43
CA ARG A 44 -3.46 2.77 7.94
C ARG A 44 -4.01 2.27 9.27
N GLY A 45 -4.21 3.19 10.21
CA GLY A 45 -4.61 2.84 11.58
C GLY A 45 -6.10 2.52 11.74
N LYS A 46 -6.96 3.12 10.90
CA LYS A 46 -8.42 2.96 11.00
C LYS A 46 -8.97 1.93 10.03
N THR A 47 -8.71 2.11 8.74
CA THR A 47 -9.35 1.31 7.69
C THR A 47 -8.56 0.04 7.38
N LEU A 48 -7.23 0.14 7.36
CA LEU A 48 -6.37 -0.93 6.87
C LEU A 48 -6.00 -1.98 7.93
N LYS A 49 -6.19 -1.67 9.22
CA LYS A 49 -5.69 -2.49 10.34
C LYS A 49 -6.23 -3.91 10.32
N GLU A 50 -7.51 -4.06 10.02
CA GLU A 50 -8.17 -5.38 9.98
C GLU A 50 -8.10 -6.02 8.59
N SER A 51 -8.17 -5.22 7.52
CA SER A 51 -8.23 -5.74 6.16
C SER A 51 -6.88 -6.23 5.63
N ILE A 52 -5.76 -5.69 6.13
CA ILE A 52 -4.44 -5.99 5.56
C ILE A 52 -4.00 -7.43 5.80
N GLN A 53 -4.31 -7.99 6.98
CA GLN A 53 -3.95 -9.38 7.30
C GLN A 53 -4.66 -10.35 6.36
N ASN A 54 -5.95 -10.11 6.10
CA ASN A 54 -6.73 -10.91 5.17
C ASN A 54 -6.17 -10.80 3.74
N LEU A 55 -5.85 -9.60 3.28
CA LEU A 55 -5.28 -9.37 1.94
C LEU A 55 -3.93 -10.11 1.76
N PHE A 56 -3.07 -10.09 2.78
CA PHE A 56 -1.82 -10.86 2.74
C PHE A 56 -2.07 -12.36 2.71
N ALA A 57 -2.99 -12.86 3.53
CA ALA A 57 -3.34 -14.28 3.56
C ALA A 57 -3.91 -14.75 2.20
N GLU A 58 -4.78 -13.96 1.58
CA GLU A 58 -5.31 -14.22 0.24
C GLU A 58 -4.22 -14.21 -0.82
N THR A 59 -3.29 -13.26 -0.75
CA THR A 59 -2.18 -13.19 -1.70
C THR A 59 -1.32 -14.45 -1.62
N VAL A 60 -0.94 -14.89 -0.42
CA VAL A 60 -0.19 -16.15 -0.21
C VAL A 60 -0.97 -17.36 -0.72
N LYS A 61 -2.28 -17.44 -0.44
CA LYS A 61 -3.14 -18.51 -0.97
C LYS A 61 -3.17 -18.52 -2.49
N CYS A 62 -3.27 -17.35 -3.12
CA CYS A 62 -3.21 -17.22 -4.57
C CYS A 62 -1.88 -17.74 -5.11
N TYR A 63 -0.74 -17.27 -4.59
CA TYR A 63 0.57 -17.78 -5.04
C TYR A 63 0.68 -19.30 -4.91
N ARG A 64 0.22 -19.88 -3.80
CA ARG A 64 0.21 -21.34 -3.60
C ARG A 64 -0.71 -22.10 -4.54
N LYS A 65 -1.78 -21.47 -5.02
CA LYS A 65 -2.69 -22.04 -6.03
C LYS A 65 -2.08 -21.99 -7.44
N TRP A 66 -1.29 -20.97 -7.74
CA TRP A 66 -0.64 -20.80 -9.05
C TRP A 66 0.59 -21.72 -9.23
N ASP A 67 1.17 -22.22 -8.14
CA ASP A 67 2.22 -23.25 -8.13
C ASP A 67 1.70 -24.70 -8.24
N MET A 68 0.37 -24.92 -8.33
CA MET A 68 -0.27 -26.22 -8.61
C MET A 68 -0.80 -26.27 -10.03
#